data_AF-A0A928Y527-F1
#
_entry.id   AF-A0A928Y527-F1
#
_cell.length_a   1.000
_cell.length_b   1.000
_cell.length_c   1.000
_cell.angle_alpha   90.00
_cell.angle_beta   90.00
_cell.angle_gamma   90.00
#
_symmetry.space_group_name_H-M   'P 1'
#
loop_
_entity.id
_entity.type
_entity.pdbx_description
1 polymer ?
#
loop_
_entity_poly.entity_id
_entity_poly.type
_entity_poly.pdbx_seq_one_letter_code
_entity_poly.pdbx_strand_id
1 'polypeptide(L)' 'MGWVHRRRDHGGVIFVDLRDREGLVQIVCDPDRSATFAIAERLRNEFCVRV' A
#
# COMPACT_ATOMS: atom_id res chain seq x y z
N MET A 1 -2.14 2.27 11.59
CA MET A 1 -2.71 3.46 10.92
C MET A 1 -1.53 4.31 10.49
N GLY A 2 -1.48 4.72 9.24
CA GLY A 2 -0.35 5.50 8.71
C GLY A 2 -0.69 6.14 7.37
N TRP A 3 0.30 6.74 6.73
CA TRP A 3 0.18 7.42 5.45
C TRP A 3 0.97 6.71 4.37
N VAL A 4 0.40 6.59 3.18
CA VAL A 4 1.09 6.02 2.01
C VAL A 4 2.23 6.96 1.61
N HIS A 5 3.48 6.58 1.89
CA HIS A 5 4.65 7.35 1.48
C HIS A 5 4.91 7.19 -0.02
N ARG A 6 4.81 5.95 -0.52
CA ARG A 6 4.99 5.62 -1.93
C ARG A 6 4.22 4.36 -2.29
N ARG A 7 3.58 4.36 -3.46
CA ARG A 7 3.02 3.17 -4.09
C ARG A 7 3.87 2.76 -5.29
N ARG A 8 4.20 1.47 -5.41
CA ARG A 8 4.94 0.90 -6.54
C ARG A 8 4.15 -0.27 -7.11
N ASP A 9 3.99 -0.28 -8.43
CA ASP A 9 3.16 -1.25 -9.14
C ASP A 9 4.04 -2.01 -10.14
N HIS A 10 4.01 -3.33 -10.06
CA HIS A 10 4.78 -4.21 -10.92
C HIS A 10 3.87 -5.14 -11.73
N GLY A 11 2.58 -4.80 -11.90
CA GLY A 11 1.62 -5.51 -12.78
C GLY A 11 1.07 -6.84 -12.24
N GLY A 12 1.80 -7.52 -11.34
CA GLY A 12 1.34 -8.73 -10.64
C GLY A 12 1.52 -8.67 -9.12
N VAL A 13 2.04 -7.55 -8.61
CA VAL A 13 2.24 -7.29 -7.19
C VAL A 13 2.30 -5.78 -6.97
N ILE A 14 1.70 -5.31 -5.88
CA ILE A 14 1.75 -3.90 -5.49
C ILE A 14 2.50 -3.79 -4.17
N PHE A 15 3.47 -2.87 -4.12
CA PHE A 15 4.18 -2.50 -2.91
C PHE A 15 3.70 -1.14 -2.42
N VAL A 16 3.43 -1.04 -1.13
CA VAL A 16 3.06 0.21 -0.46
C VAL A 16 4.04 0.46 0.67
N ASP A 17 4.78 1.55 0.59
CA ASP A 17 5.59 2.04 1.70
C ASP A 17 4.66 2.85 2.61
N LEU A 18 4.35 2.32 3.79
CA LEU A 18 3.50 2.98 4.79
C LEU A 18 4.38 3.68 5.82
N ARG A 19 4.12 4.97 6.04
CA ARG A 19 4.80 5.81 7.03
C ARG A 19 3.91 6.05 8.24
N ASP A 20 4.48 5.88 9.42
CA ASP A 20 3.95 6.48 10.65
C ASP A 20 5.06 7.22 11.40
N ARG A 21 4.83 7.53 12.69
CA ARG A 21 5.81 8.26 13.51
C ARG A 21 7.10 7.49 13.79
N GLU A 22 7.07 6.16 13.67
CA GLU A 22 8.17 5.27 14.04
C GLU A 22 9.03 4.91 12.84
N GLY A 23 8.49 5.03 11.61
CA GLY A 23 9.27 4.89 10.39
C GLY A 23 8.45 4.43 9.19
N LEU A 24 9.11 3.65 8.33
CA LEU A 24 8.52 3.05 7.12
C LEU A 24 8.40 1.54 7.27
N VAL A 25 7.27 1.00 6.82
CA VAL A 25 7.08 -0.44 6.62
C VAL A 25 6.63 -0.71 5.19
N GLN A 26 7.05 -1.83 4.62
CA GLN A 26 6.64 -2.24 3.27
C GLN A 26 5.49 -3.25 3.35
N ILE A 27 4.36 -2.90 2.76
CA ILE A 27 3.22 -3.79 2.57
C ILE A 27 3.29 -4.37 1.16
N VAL A 28 3.02 -5.66 1.03
CA VAL A 28 2.95 -6.39 -0.23
C VAL A 28 1.51 -6.84 -0.46
N CYS A 29 0.93 -6.46 -1.59
CA CYS A 29 -0.41 -6.85 -2.00
C CYS A 29 -0.34 -7.78 -3.22
N ASP A 30 -0.91 -8.97 -3.08
CA ASP A 30 -0.96 -10.03 -4.09
C ASP A 30 -2.37 -10.15 -4.71
N PRO A 31 -2.49 -10.39 -6.03
CA PRO A 31 -3.78 -10.52 -6.72
C PRO A 31 -4.68 -11.65 -6.20
N ASP A 32 -4.14 -12.68 -5.52
CA ASP A 32 -4.91 -13.73 -4.86
C ASP A 32 -5.91 -13.16 -3.82
N ARG A 33 -5.60 -11.97 -3.28
CA ARG A 33 -6.51 -11.19 -2.42
C ARG A 33 -7.15 -10.07 -3.22
N SER A 34 -7.99 -10.44 -4.19
CA SER A 34 -8.59 -9.53 -5.17
C SER A 34 -9.20 -8.24 -4.58
N ALA A 35 -9.91 -8.33 -3.45
CA ALA A 35 -10.48 -7.16 -2.79
C ALA A 35 -9.42 -6.18 -2.25
N THR A 36 -8.37 -6.70 -1.60
CA THR A 36 -7.25 -5.89 -1.11
C THR A 36 -6.43 -5.32 -2.27
N PHE A 37 -6.22 -6.11 -3.33
CA PHE A 37 -5.49 -5.69 -4.51
C PHE A 37 -6.18 -4.51 -5.21
N ALA A 38 -7.51 -4.61 -5.42
CA ALA A 38 -8.30 -3.54 -6.02
C ALA A 38 -8.30 -2.24 -5.18
N ILE A 39 -8.20 -2.35 -3.85
CA ILE A 39 -8.01 -1.18 -2.97
C ILE A 39 -6.60 -0.60 -3.16
N ALA A 40 -5.57 -1.45 -3.19
CA ALA A 40 -4.18 -1.04 -3.33
C ALA A 40 -3.90 -0.32 -4.67
N GLU A 41 -4.55 -0.70 -5.77
CA GLU A 41 -4.47 -0.01 -7.07
C GLU A 41 -4.91 1.46 -7.01
N ARG A 42 -5.85 1.76 -6.11
CA ARG A 42 -6.45 3.09 -5.95
C ARG A 42 -5.67 3.99 -5.00
N LEU A 43 -4.74 3.44 -4.22
CA LEU A 43 -3.94 4.23 -3.30
C LEU A 43 -3.11 5.28 -4.05
N ARG A 44 -2.97 6.45 -3.43
CA ARG A 44 -2.10 7.54 -3.88
C ARG A 44 -1.25 8.00 -2.70
N ASN A 45 -0.21 8.77 -3.00
CA ASN A 45 0.66 9.32 -1.97
C ASN A 45 -0.16 10.12 -0.95
N GLU A 46 0.24 10.01 0.32
CA GLU A 46 -0.36 10.66 1.48
C GLU A 46 -1.80 10.23 1.84
N PHE A 47 -2.30 9.14 1.28
CA PHE A 47 -3.55 8.53 1.77
C PHE A 47 -3.37 7.99 3.18
N CYS A 48 -4.28 8.35 4.10
CA CYS A 48 -4.34 7.79 5.44
C CYS A 48 -5.07 6.43 5.41
N VAL A 49 -4.39 5.38 5.85
CA VAL A 49 -4.90 4.00 5.78
C VAL A 49 -4.67 3.23 7.07
N ARG A 50 -5.52 2.23 7.28
CA ARG A 50 -5.34 1.19 8.30
C ARG A 50 -5.16 -0.14 7.59
N VAL A 51 -4.12 -0.86 7.98
CA VAL A 51 -3.77 -2.19 7.47
C VAL A 51 -3.94 -3.17 8.61
#